data_AF-A0AB38REM0-F1
#
_entry.id   AF-A0AB38REM0-F1
#
_cell.length_a   1.000
_cell.length_b   1.000
_cell.length_c   1.000
_cell.angle_alpha   90.00
_cell.angle_beta   90.00
_cell.angle_gamma   90.00
#
_symmetry.space_group_name_H-M   'P 1'
#
loop_
_entity.id
_entity.type
_entity.pdbx_description
1 polymer ?
#
loop_
_entity_poly.entity_id
_entity_poly.type
_entity_poly.pdbx_seq_one_letter_code
_entity_poly.pdbx_strand_id
1 'polypeptide(L)'
;MAQLWMLEDLEPWRDTPMPGDTCEPTTYWASPEMLDLPAEVCCEIDARIATVTIDGRTEHIAHLGNGFTTLIGDDVGAVGKTRLRGCLVWDRYLWTRYRTQPTGRVRVKERPGHLVQHETLLTTIHPGLFNVVFDGPTVYCETSWVPTDFGVRWNTLVVELETWK
;
A
#
# COMPACT_ATOMS: atom_id res chain seq x y z
N MET A 1 -8.47 18.28 0.21
CA MET A 1 -7.45 17.33 -0.29
C MET A 1 -8.17 16.05 -0.67
N ALA A 2 -7.71 15.36 -1.72
CA ALA A 2 -8.22 14.02 -2.01
C ALA A 2 -7.87 13.08 -0.84
N GLN A 3 -8.73 12.11 -0.59
CA GLN A 3 -8.54 11.09 0.44
C GLN A 3 -7.28 10.28 0.14
N LEU A 4 -6.34 10.19 1.09
CA LEU A 4 -5.14 9.38 0.94
C LEU A 4 -5.42 7.96 1.41
N TRP A 5 -5.22 7.01 0.51
CA TRP A 5 -5.40 5.59 0.76
C TRP A 5 -4.06 4.90 1.07
N MET A 6 -4.13 3.90 1.93
CA MET A 6 -3.00 3.03 2.26
C MET A 6 -3.45 1.57 2.31
N LEU A 7 -2.73 0.70 1.64
CA LEU A 7 -2.91 -0.74 1.72
C LEU A 7 -2.07 -1.30 2.85
N GLU A 8 -2.67 -2.17 3.65
CA GLU A 8 -1.99 -2.97 4.67
C GLU A 8 -2.00 -4.44 4.23
N ASP A 9 -0.82 -5.07 4.25
CA ASP A 9 -0.66 -6.51 3.98
C ASP A 9 -1.32 -7.36 5.09
N LEU A 10 -1.70 -8.60 4.74
CA LEU A 10 -2.42 -9.55 5.59
C LEU A 10 -1.51 -10.46 6.42
N GLU A 11 -0.20 -10.23 6.37
CA GLU A 11 0.73 -10.96 7.21
C GLU A 11 0.37 -10.82 8.71
N PRO A 12 0.52 -11.88 9.51
CA PRO A 12 0.06 -11.91 10.89
C PRO A 12 0.98 -11.06 11.78
N TRP A 13 0.66 -9.77 11.87
CA TRP A 13 1.33 -8.83 12.75
C TRP A 13 0.54 -8.64 14.04
N ARG A 14 1.25 -8.41 15.16
CA ARG A 14 0.61 -8.15 16.46
C ARG A 14 -0.16 -6.83 16.49
N ASP A 15 0.13 -5.93 15.55
CA ASP A 15 -0.33 -4.55 15.56
C ASP A 15 -1.05 -4.26 14.24
N THR A 16 -2.34 -4.58 14.20
CA THR A 16 -3.26 -4.12 13.15
C THR A 16 -3.62 -2.66 13.43
N PRO A 17 -3.22 -1.68 12.60
CA PRO A 17 -3.45 -0.26 12.87
C PRO A 17 -4.93 0.06 12.97
N MET A 18 -5.37 0.64 14.07
CA MET A 18 -6.76 1.07 14.27
C MET A 18 -6.93 2.57 13.98
N PRO A 19 -8.17 3.04 13.72
CA PRO A 19 -8.45 4.47 13.68
C PRO A 19 -7.87 5.21 14.88
N GLY A 20 -7.10 6.27 14.61
CA GLY A 20 -6.36 7.04 15.62
C GLY A 20 -4.91 6.63 15.80
N ASP A 21 -4.53 5.42 15.40
CA ASP A 21 -3.14 4.96 15.47
C ASP A 21 -2.26 5.67 14.46
N THR A 22 -0.98 5.78 14.82
CA THR A 22 0.07 6.32 13.97
C THR A 22 0.90 5.17 13.42
N CYS A 23 1.05 5.11 12.09
CA CYS A 23 1.91 4.14 11.44
C CYS A 23 3.30 4.73 11.16
N GLU A 24 4.32 3.87 11.28
CA GLU A 24 5.67 4.18 10.82
C GLU A 24 5.70 4.33 9.28
N PRO A 25 6.63 5.14 8.74
CA PRO A 25 6.64 5.52 7.34
C PRO A 25 7.18 4.43 6.41
N THR A 26 7.21 3.16 6.82
CA THR A 26 7.69 2.02 6.01
C THR A 26 6.72 1.75 4.86
N THR A 27 6.73 2.65 3.88
CA THR A 27 5.76 2.70 2.80
C THR A 27 6.43 2.85 1.45
N TYR A 28 5.80 2.28 0.43
CA TYR A 28 6.04 2.63 -0.96
C TYR A 28 4.74 3.09 -1.63
N TRP A 29 4.87 3.85 -2.71
CA TRP A 29 3.75 4.24 -3.56
C TRP A 29 3.49 3.16 -4.62
N ALA A 30 2.26 2.66 -4.68
CA ALA A 30 1.82 1.76 -5.74
C ALA A 30 0.98 2.51 -6.76
N SER A 31 1.38 2.44 -8.03
CA SER A 31 0.56 2.87 -9.16
C SER A 31 -0.56 1.86 -9.43
N PRO A 32 -1.66 2.26 -10.09
CA PRO A 32 -2.72 1.34 -10.47
C PRO A 32 -2.23 0.13 -11.27
N GLU A 33 -1.26 0.36 -12.16
CA GLU A 33 -0.71 -0.67 -13.04
C GLU A 33 0.20 -1.66 -12.28
N MET A 34 0.83 -1.23 -11.18
CA MET A 34 1.75 -2.06 -10.40
C MET A 34 1.03 -3.21 -9.67
N LEU A 35 -0.16 -2.94 -9.13
CA LEU A 35 -0.89 -3.88 -8.28
C LEU A 35 -2.32 -4.18 -8.78
N ASP A 36 -2.66 -3.80 -10.01
CA ASP A 36 -4.03 -3.90 -10.55
C ASP A 36 -5.05 -3.21 -9.63
N LEU A 37 -4.75 -1.99 -9.20
CA LEU A 37 -5.55 -1.29 -8.20
C LEU A 37 -6.88 -0.80 -8.80
N PRO A 38 -8.02 -1.05 -8.11
CA PRO A 38 -9.28 -0.43 -8.48
C PRO A 38 -9.23 1.09 -8.22
N ALA A 39 -10.03 1.85 -8.97
CA ALA A 39 -9.98 3.31 -8.94
C ALA A 39 -10.39 3.90 -7.59
N GLU A 40 -11.22 3.18 -6.83
CA GLU A 40 -11.78 3.51 -5.53
C GLU A 40 -10.70 3.76 -4.48
N VAL A 41 -9.61 2.97 -4.52
CA VAL A 41 -8.48 3.09 -3.59
C VAL A 41 -7.34 3.93 -4.18
N CYS A 42 -7.52 4.51 -5.36
CA CYS A 42 -6.54 5.39 -5.96
C CYS A 42 -6.86 6.85 -5.67
N CYS A 43 -5.83 7.60 -5.30
CA CYS A 43 -5.90 9.05 -5.19
C CYS A 43 -4.86 9.71 -6.11
N GLU A 44 -5.04 11.01 -6.33
CA GLU A 44 -4.01 11.85 -6.91
C GLU A 44 -3.41 12.77 -5.85
N ILE A 45 -2.08 12.83 -5.79
CA ILE A 45 -1.36 13.69 -4.86
C ILE A 45 -0.18 14.36 -5.55
N ASP A 46 0.02 15.65 -5.25
CA ASP A 46 1.20 16.37 -5.72
C ASP A 46 2.43 15.91 -4.92
N ALA A 47 3.51 15.62 -5.60
CA ALA A 47 4.73 15.10 -5.01
C ALA A 47 5.97 15.77 -5.60
N ARG A 48 7.09 15.65 -4.89
CA ARG A 48 8.43 15.88 -5.46
C ARG A 48 9.21 14.59 -5.42
N ILE A 49 9.60 14.06 -6.58
CA ILE A 49 10.49 12.91 -6.70
C ILE A 49 11.94 13.38 -6.55
N ALA A 50 12.70 12.65 -5.74
CA ALA A 50 14.14 12.81 -5.60
C ALA A 50 14.83 11.45 -5.75
N THR A 51 16.11 11.51 -6.13
CA THR A 51 16.97 10.34 -6.22
C THR A 51 17.88 10.31 -5.00
N VAL A 52 18.05 9.11 -4.43
CA VAL A 52 18.98 8.84 -3.33
C VAL A 52 19.95 7.76 -3.78
N THR A 53 21.25 8.01 -3.62
CA THR A 53 22.27 6.99 -3.84
C THR A 53 22.83 6.54 -2.49
N ILE A 54 22.68 5.25 -2.20
CA ILE A 54 23.10 4.62 -0.94
C ILE A 54 23.69 3.24 -1.25
N ASP A 55 24.85 2.94 -0.68
CA ASP A 55 25.57 1.68 -0.90
C ASP A 55 25.75 1.29 -2.38
N GLY A 56 25.97 2.29 -3.25
CA GLY A 56 26.15 2.09 -4.69
C GLY A 56 24.85 1.81 -5.46
N ARG A 57 23.70 1.81 -4.79
CA ARG A 57 22.38 1.69 -5.41
C ARG A 57 21.71 3.05 -5.50
N THR A 58 21.02 3.27 -6.62
CA THR A 58 20.16 4.42 -6.82
C THR A 58 18.71 4.03 -6.55
N GLU A 59 18.03 4.77 -5.70
CA GLU A 59 16.63 4.57 -5.32
C GLU A 59 15.87 5.90 -5.47
N HIS A 60 14.55 5.82 -5.67
CA HIS A 60 13.68 6.98 -5.82
C HIS A 60 12.75 7.14 -4.62
N ILE A 61 12.63 8.37 -4.14
CA ILE A 61 11.71 8.73 -3.07
C ILE A 61 10.75 9.82 -3.54
N ALA A 62 9.49 9.74 -3.12
CA ALA A 62 8.51 10.80 -3.28
C ALA A 62 8.30 11.54 -1.96
N HIS A 63 8.44 12.86 -1.99
CA HIS A 63 8.04 13.76 -0.92
C HIS A 63 6.58 14.15 -1.10
N LEU A 64 5.70 13.77 -0.17
CA LEU A 64 4.25 14.01 -0.26
C LEU A 64 3.76 15.20 0.58
N GLY A 65 4.67 15.84 1.33
CA GLY A 65 4.36 16.95 2.25
C GLY A 65 4.54 16.55 3.71
N ASN A 66 4.50 17.54 4.62
CA ASN A 66 4.60 17.33 6.07
C ASN A 66 5.86 16.56 6.56
N GLY A 67 6.93 16.53 5.77
CA GLY A 67 8.12 15.72 6.06
C GLY A 67 7.96 14.22 5.76
N PHE A 68 6.79 13.81 5.24
CA PHE A 68 6.52 12.45 4.83
C PHE A 68 7.21 12.13 3.49
N THR A 69 7.92 11.00 3.47
CA THR A 69 8.48 10.42 2.26
C THR A 69 8.01 8.98 2.12
N THR A 70 7.91 8.53 0.87
CA THR A 70 7.59 7.15 0.52
C THR A 70 8.51 6.70 -0.61
N LEU A 71 8.85 5.42 -0.67
CA LEU A 71 9.63 4.86 -1.78
C LEU A 71 8.75 4.74 -3.02
N ILE A 72 9.35 4.84 -4.20
CA ILE A 72 8.64 4.63 -5.46
C ILE A 72 9.42 3.65 -6.34
N GLY A 73 8.71 2.91 -7.18
CA GLY A 73 9.32 1.99 -8.15
C GLY A 73 10.15 2.73 -9.20
N ASP A 74 10.98 1.97 -9.92
CA ASP A 74 11.86 2.50 -10.98
C ASP A 74 11.06 2.95 -12.22
N ASP A 75 9.77 2.64 -12.26
CA ASP A 75 8.83 2.99 -13.34
C ASP A 75 8.34 4.44 -13.28
N VAL A 76 8.62 5.17 -12.20
CA VAL A 76 8.04 6.51 -11.96
C VAL A 76 8.91 7.63 -12.55
N GLY A 77 8.85 7.76 -13.88
CA GLY A 77 9.11 9.00 -14.63
C GLY A 77 10.36 9.83 -14.26
N ALA A 78 10.29 11.14 -14.54
CA ALA A 78 11.40 12.07 -14.32
C ALA A 78 11.43 12.62 -12.89
N VAL A 79 12.64 12.81 -12.35
CA VAL A 79 12.91 13.49 -11.07
C VAL A 79 12.36 14.92 -11.09
N GLY A 80 11.76 15.37 -9.98
CA GLY A 80 11.20 16.71 -9.85
C GLY A 80 9.77 16.75 -9.35
N LYS A 81 9.08 17.88 -9.54
CA LYS A 81 7.68 18.02 -9.15
C LYS A 81 6.79 17.25 -10.13
N THR A 82 5.86 16.47 -9.59
CA THR A 82 4.92 15.68 -10.38
C THR A 82 3.62 15.47 -9.60
N ARG A 83 2.67 14.80 -10.23
CA ARG A 83 1.43 14.34 -9.62
C ARG A 83 1.40 12.82 -9.71
N LEU A 84 1.31 12.15 -8.57
CA LEU A 84 1.24 10.70 -8.48
C LEU A 84 -0.22 10.27 -8.46
N ARG A 85 -0.53 9.16 -9.14
CA ARG A 85 -1.81 8.47 -9.06
C ARG A 85 -1.58 7.08 -8.45
N GLY A 86 -2.43 6.70 -7.50
CA GLY A 86 -2.27 5.43 -6.78
C GLY A 86 -2.52 5.57 -5.28
N CYS A 87 -1.87 4.73 -4.48
CA CYS A 87 -2.00 4.73 -3.03
C CYS A 87 -0.66 4.40 -2.35
N LEU A 88 -0.63 4.58 -1.03
CA LEU A 88 0.46 4.03 -0.22
C LEU A 88 0.26 2.53 -0.04
N VAL A 89 1.36 1.80 0.12
CA VAL A 89 1.39 0.44 0.63
C VAL A 89 2.29 0.42 1.83
N TRP A 90 1.76 -0.05 2.96
CA TRP A 90 2.53 -0.21 4.18
C TRP A 90 3.17 -1.59 4.20
N ASP A 91 4.50 -1.60 4.11
CA ASP A 91 5.32 -2.80 3.96
C ASP A 91 6.41 -2.82 5.04
N ARG A 92 6.32 -3.78 5.96
CA ARG A 92 7.29 -3.95 7.05
C ARG A 92 8.60 -4.60 6.59
N TYR A 93 8.60 -5.21 5.41
CA TYR A 93 9.75 -5.83 4.77
C TYR A 93 10.37 -4.94 3.69
N LEU A 94 10.03 -3.66 3.63
CA LEU A 94 10.57 -2.73 2.65
C LEU A 94 12.11 -2.71 2.63
N TRP A 95 12.74 -2.93 3.79
CA TRP A 95 14.21 -3.03 3.94
C TRP A 95 14.85 -4.21 3.21
N THR A 96 14.09 -5.24 2.86
CA THR A 96 14.57 -6.37 2.05
C THR A 96 14.79 -5.96 0.60
N ARG A 97 14.04 -4.96 0.15
CA ARG A 97 14.06 -4.44 -1.23
C ARG A 97 14.70 -3.08 -1.35
N TYR A 98 14.85 -2.30 -0.30
CA TYR A 98 15.39 -0.92 -0.33
C TYR A 98 16.33 -0.64 0.83
N ARG A 99 17.30 0.25 0.61
CA ARG A 99 18.25 0.71 1.63
C ARG A 99 17.83 2.04 2.24
N THR A 100 17.11 2.86 1.48
CA THR A 100 16.56 4.12 1.97
C THR A 100 15.38 3.87 2.90
N GLN A 101 15.42 4.44 4.10
CA GLN A 101 14.31 4.42 5.03
C GLN A 101 13.42 5.65 4.79
N PRO A 102 12.12 5.50 4.48
CA PRO A 102 11.24 6.65 4.36
C PRO A 102 11.01 7.32 5.73
N THR A 103 10.52 8.55 5.71
CA THR A 103 10.42 9.45 6.87
C THR A 103 9.00 9.97 7.05
N GLY A 104 8.72 10.56 8.21
CA GLY A 104 7.41 11.12 8.54
C GLY A 104 6.49 10.08 9.19
N ARG A 105 5.21 10.41 9.29
CA ARG A 105 4.18 9.57 9.92
C ARG A 105 2.84 9.77 9.24
N VAL A 106 2.02 8.73 9.28
CA VAL A 106 0.61 8.81 8.89
C VAL A 106 -0.27 8.40 10.06
N ARG A 107 -1.43 9.03 10.18
CA ARG A 107 -2.46 8.65 11.14
C ARG A 107 -3.60 7.95 10.41
N VAL A 108 -4.02 6.81 10.93
CA VAL A 108 -5.18 6.08 10.43
C VAL A 108 -6.45 6.85 10.81
N LYS A 109 -7.27 7.15 9.80
CA LYS A 109 -8.59 7.75 9.97
C LYS A 109 -9.63 6.66 10.10
N GLU A 110 -9.61 5.73 9.16
CA GLU A 110 -10.67 4.74 8.97
C GLU A 110 -10.10 3.46 8.36
N ARG A 111 -10.81 2.35 8.57
CA ARG A 111 -10.56 1.04 7.96
C ARG A 111 -11.80 0.64 7.17
N PRO A 112 -12.04 1.22 5.98
CA PRO A 112 -13.35 1.12 5.35
C PRO A 112 -13.58 -0.21 4.62
N GLY A 113 -12.55 -0.99 4.33
CA GLY A 113 -12.73 -2.21 3.55
C GLY A 113 -11.47 -2.98 3.19
N HIS A 114 -11.60 -3.74 2.12
CA HIS A 114 -10.63 -4.69 1.62
C HIS A 114 -10.49 -4.57 0.11
N LEU A 115 -9.30 -4.89 -0.39
CA LEU A 115 -9.15 -5.34 -1.75
C LEU A 115 -9.30 -6.85 -1.76
N VAL A 116 -10.21 -7.36 -2.57
CA VAL A 116 -10.54 -8.77 -2.67
C VAL A 116 -10.37 -9.24 -4.11
N GLN A 117 -10.13 -10.53 -4.28
CA GLN A 117 -9.97 -11.15 -5.59
C GLN A 117 -10.62 -12.53 -5.56
N HIS A 118 -11.23 -12.94 -6.68
CA HIS A 118 -11.86 -14.25 -6.77
C HIS A 118 -10.82 -15.33 -6.47
N GLU A 119 -11.20 -16.31 -5.65
CA GLU A 119 -10.33 -17.40 -5.23
C GLU A 119 -10.93 -18.76 -5.56
N THR A 120 -10.08 -19.64 -6.08
CA THR A 120 -10.40 -21.05 -6.28
C THR A 120 -9.56 -21.88 -5.32
N LEU A 121 -10.24 -22.68 -4.49
CA LEU A 121 -9.61 -23.63 -3.57
C LEU A 121 -9.34 -24.95 -4.29
N LEU A 122 -8.07 -25.22 -4.59
CA LEU A 122 -7.62 -26.47 -5.18
C LEU A 122 -7.27 -27.47 -4.08
N THR A 123 -8.03 -28.57 -3.99
CA THR A 123 -7.74 -29.63 -3.03
C THR A 123 -6.34 -30.20 -3.22
N THR A 124 -5.62 -30.40 -2.11
CA THR A 124 -4.31 -31.06 -2.14
C THR A 124 -4.45 -32.56 -1.89
N ILE A 125 -3.32 -33.28 -1.93
CA ILE A 125 -3.26 -34.70 -1.53
C ILE A 125 -3.57 -34.94 -0.04
N HIS A 126 -3.57 -33.88 0.78
CA HIS A 126 -3.82 -33.95 2.21
C HIS A 126 -5.27 -33.50 2.50
N PRO A 127 -6.12 -34.37 3.06
CA PRO A 127 -7.52 -34.03 3.35
C PRO A 127 -7.65 -32.78 4.22
N GLY A 128 -8.51 -31.85 3.79
CA GLY A 128 -8.75 -30.58 4.49
C GLY A 128 -7.72 -29.47 4.21
N LEU A 129 -6.70 -29.74 3.39
CA LEU A 129 -5.76 -28.72 2.92
C LEU A 129 -6.01 -28.37 1.45
N PHE A 130 -5.93 -27.08 1.15
CA PHE A 130 -6.17 -26.51 -0.18
C PHE A 130 -5.04 -25.57 -0.55
N ASN A 131 -4.72 -25.50 -1.84
CA ASN A 131 -3.99 -24.39 -2.43
C ASN A 131 -4.99 -23.34 -2.89
N VAL A 132 -4.70 -22.07 -2.63
CA VAL A 132 -5.53 -20.95 -3.10
C VAL A 132 -4.94 -20.44 -4.40
N VAL A 133 -5.77 -20.37 -5.44
CA VAL A 133 -5.43 -19.71 -6.70
C VAL A 133 -6.33 -18.50 -6.86
N PHE A 134 -5.71 -17.35 -7.13
CA PHE A 134 -6.43 -16.11 -7.38
C PHE A 134 -6.55 -15.87 -8.88
N ASP A 135 -7.71 -15.40 -9.32
CA ASP A 135 -7.98 -15.05 -10.71
C ASP A 135 -8.93 -13.84 -10.82
N GLY A 136 -9.01 -13.27 -12.03
CA GLY A 136 -9.80 -12.06 -12.28
C GLY A 136 -9.17 -10.79 -11.68
N PRO A 137 -9.86 -9.64 -11.82
CA PRO A 137 -9.38 -8.36 -11.33
C PRO A 137 -9.49 -8.26 -9.81
N THR A 138 -8.63 -7.43 -9.22
CA THR A 138 -8.81 -7.03 -7.81
C THR A 138 -9.94 -6.01 -7.71
N VAL A 139 -10.88 -6.21 -6.77
CA VAL A 139 -12.02 -5.32 -6.55
C VAL A 139 -12.06 -4.81 -5.12
N TYR A 140 -12.60 -3.61 -4.93
CA TYR A 140 -12.82 -3.04 -3.62
C TYR A 140 -14.12 -3.57 -3.00
N CYS A 141 -14.09 -3.89 -1.70
CA CYS A 141 -15.24 -4.30 -0.92
C CYS A 141 -15.21 -3.65 0.46
N GLU A 142 -16.34 -3.10 0.90
CA GLU A 142 -16.48 -2.55 2.26
C GLU A 142 -16.33 -3.65 3.32
N THR A 143 -15.86 -3.30 4.52
CA THR A 143 -15.48 -4.28 5.57
C THR A 143 -16.60 -5.27 5.93
N SER A 144 -17.86 -4.89 5.80
CA SER A 144 -18.99 -5.76 6.13
C SER A 144 -19.31 -6.83 5.08
N TRP A 145 -18.63 -6.85 3.93
CA TRP A 145 -19.05 -7.67 2.80
C TRP A 145 -17.86 -8.19 1.99
N VAL A 146 -17.39 -9.40 2.30
CA VAL A 146 -16.49 -10.17 1.43
C VAL A 146 -17.30 -11.32 0.84
N PRO A 147 -17.45 -11.41 -0.50
CA PRO A 147 -18.13 -12.54 -1.14
C PRO A 147 -17.48 -13.89 -0.80
N THR A 148 -18.27 -14.96 -0.77
CA THR A 148 -17.82 -16.29 -0.30
C THR A 148 -16.73 -16.93 -1.16
N ASP A 149 -16.68 -16.57 -2.45
CA ASP A 149 -15.74 -17.02 -3.46
C ASP A 149 -14.58 -16.03 -3.68
N PHE A 150 -14.38 -15.09 -2.75
CA PHE A 150 -13.33 -14.08 -2.83
C PHE A 150 -12.43 -14.14 -1.60
N GLY A 151 -11.12 -14.08 -1.84
CA GLY A 151 -10.12 -13.92 -0.79
C GLY A 151 -9.69 -12.47 -0.66
N VAL A 152 -9.40 -12.05 0.57
CA VAL A 152 -8.79 -10.74 0.83
C VAL A 152 -7.35 -10.76 0.33
N ARG A 153 -6.95 -9.72 -0.39
CA ARG A 153 -5.57 -9.47 -0.85
C ARG A 153 -4.89 -8.38 -0.03
N TRP A 154 -5.65 -7.34 0.34
CA TRP A 154 -5.17 -6.22 1.16
C TRP A 154 -6.27 -5.70 2.07
N ASN A 155 -5.90 -5.23 3.26
CA ASN A 155 -6.75 -4.33 4.02
C ASN A 155 -6.58 -2.90 3.49
N THR A 156 -7.67 -2.15 3.41
CA THR A 156 -7.63 -0.75 2.99
C THR A 156 -7.77 0.18 4.19
N LEU A 157 -6.96 1.23 4.21
CA LEU A 157 -6.93 2.25 5.23
C LEU A 157 -7.09 3.61 4.58
N VAL A 158 -7.82 4.50 5.25
CA VAL A 158 -7.79 5.93 4.96
C VAL A 158 -6.85 6.57 5.96
N VAL A 159 -5.90 7.37 5.47
CA VAL A 159 -4.86 7.97 6.31
C VAL A 159 -4.71 9.47 6.06
N GLU A 160 -4.12 10.17 7.02
CA GLU A 160 -3.68 11.56 6.87
C GLU A 160 -2.18 11.69 7.20
N LEU A 161 -1.47 12.55 6.47
CA LEU A 161 -0.06 12.85 6.75
C LEU A 161 0.03 13.68 8.03
N GLU A 162 0.75 13.20 9.04
CA GLU A 162 0.96 13.97 10.27
C GLU A 162 2.04 15.03 10.08
N THR A 163 1.81 16.24 10.60
CA THR A 163 2.84 17.28 10.64
C THR A 163 3.83 17.00 11.76
N TRP A 164 5.13 17.01 11.46
CA TRP A 164 6.17 17.09 12.50
C TRP A 164 6.00 18.39 13.29
N LYS A 165 5.84 18.28 14.62
CA LYS A 165 5.97 19.38 15.57
C LYS A 165 7.39 19.44 16.11
#